data_AF-A0AAV5U7A1-F1
#
_entry.id   AF-A0AAV5U7A1-F1
#
_cell.length_a   1.000
_cell.length_b   1.000
_cell.length_c   1.000
_cell.angle_alpha   90.00
_cell.angle_beta   90.00
_cell.angle_gamma   90.00
#
_symmetry.space_group_name_H-M   'P 1'
#
loop_
_entity.id
_entity.type
_entity.pdbx_description
1 polymer ?
#
loop_
_entity_poly.entity_id
_entity_poly.type
_entity_poly.pdbx_seq_one_letter_code
_entity_poly.pdbx_strand_id
1 'polypeptide(L)'
;MLLLNRIKKGYSLMCIMRNSGELALKSNDIEAERSVNVENLVLTPARYSTIMSNVYIARNALIEFANFSFNEFRVLDTSCKDSMVESSFPTFNILESTYRACRHFPKEATRTPGYTTFLHYVDLERYFENCPYDIDTYSLIRELKKYFVESSKIVRQHIESCDPTDVVFAALLGLVPKKLP
;
A
#
# COMPACT_ATOMS: atom_id res chain seq x y z
N MET A 1 21.85 4.07 17.27
CA MET A 1 20.42 3.70 17.39
C MET A 1 20.26 2.25 16.94
N LEU A 2 19.64 1.38 17.75
CA LEU A 2 19.40 -0.02 17.36
C LEU A 2 18.61 -0.10 16.03
N LEU A 3 18.88 -1.10 15.20
CA LEU A 3 18.25 -1.27 13.88
C LEU A 3 16.72 -1.25 13.96
N LEU A 4 16.13 -1.98 14.92
CA LEU A 4 14.68 -2.00 15.12
C LEU A 4 14.10 -0.61 15.43
N ASN A 5 14.81 0.23 16.18
CA ASN A 5 14.39 1.61 16.46
C ASN A 5 14.45 2.48 15.19
N ARG A 6 15.42 2.23 14.30
CA ARG A 6 15.46 2.89 12.98
C ARG A 6 14.30 2.48 12.11
N ILE A 7 14.05 1.17 11.99
CA ILE A 7 12.93 0.62 11.21
C ILE A 7 11.60 1.17 11.71
N LYS A 8 11.37 1.18 13.03
CA LYS A 8 10.13 1.73 13.62
C LYS A 8 9.94 3.20 13.26
N LYS A 9 10.99 4.02 13.43
CA LYS A 9 10.94 5.46 13.11
C LYS A 9 10.78 5.71 11.60
N GLY A 10 11.50 4.96 10.78
CA GLY A 10 11.40 5.03 9.33
C GLY A 10 10.01 4.66 8.85
N TYR A 11 9.41 3.59 9.40
CA TYR A 11 8.06 3.17 9.05
C TYR A 11 7.04 4.24 9.42
N SER A 12 7.13 4.80 10.63
CA SER A 12 6.28 5.92 11.05
C SER A 12 6.41 7.14 10.12
N LEU A 13 7.63 7.50 9.72
CA LEU A 13 7.88 8.59 8.78
C LEU A 13 7.25 8.31 7.41
N MET A 14 7.43 7.10 6.88
CA MET A 14 6.83 6.68 5.61
C MET A 14 5.29 6.74 5.66
N CYS A 15 4.66 6.31 6.77
CA CYS A 15 3.22 6.43 6.96
C CYS A 15 2.75 7.88 6.90
N ILE A 16 3.46 8.78 7.60
CA ILE A 16 3.13 10.22 7.62
C ILE A 16 3.31 10.84 6.24
N MET A 17 4.42 10.56 5.55
CA MET A 17 4.69 11.06 4.21
C MET A 17 3.62 10.63 3.22
N ARG A 18 3.25 9.34 3.24
CA ARG A 18 2.19 8.81 2.36
C ARG A 18 0.85 9.43 2.67
N ASN A 19 0.42 9.43 3.93
CA ASN A 19 -0.85 10.04 4.32
C ASN A 19 -0.92 11.52 3.91
N SER A 20 0.12 12.29 4.19
CA SER A 20 0.17 13.72 3.84
C SER A 20 0.15 13.93 2.32
N GLY A 21 0.93 13.16 1.56
CA GLY A 21 0.96 13.24 0.11
C GLY A 21 -0.37 12.86 -0.52
N GLU A 22 -1.00 11.79 -0.05
CA GLU A 22 -2.31 11.36 -0.56
C GLU A 22 -3.41 12.36 -0.21
N LEU A 23 -3.42 12.91 1.01
CA LEU A 23 -4.38 13.95 1.40
C LEU A 23 -4.25 15.21 0.54
N ALA A 24 -3.03 15.60 0.15
CA ALA A 24 -2.81 16.73 -0.74
C ALA A 24 -3.37 16.51 -2.16
N LEU A 25 -3.54 15.25 -2.57
CA LEU A 25 -4.13 14.88 -3.87
C LEU A 25 -5.63 14.61 -3.79
N LYS A 26 -6.20 14.57 -2.58
CA LYS A 26 -7.62 14.27 -2.39
C LYS A 26 -8.46 15.43 -2.94
N SER A 27 -9.11 15.22 -4.08
CA SER A 27 -10.08 16.18 -4.62
C SER A 27 -11.30 16.28 -3.70
N ASN A 28 -11.77 17.49 -3.41
CA ASN A 28 -12.85 17.71 -2.45
C ASN A 28 -14.23 17.18 -2.88
N ASP A 29 -14.47 16.90 -4.17
CA ASP A 29 -15.86 16.86 -4.67
C ASP A 29 -16.41 15.53 -5.24
N ILE A 30 -15.59 14.56 -5.66
CA ILE A 30 -16.12 13.55 -6.61
C ILE A 30 -16.70 12.26 -5.96
N GLU A 31 -16.49 12.00 -4.67
CA GLU A 31 -16.89 10.71 -4.04
C GLU A 31 -17.36 10.83 -2.57
N ALA A 32 -17.71 12.03 -2.09
CA ALA A 32 -18.10 12.21 -0.68
C ALA A 32 -19.23 11.27 -0.25
N GLU A 33 -20.20 11.00 -1.15
CA GLU A 33 -21.35 10.13 -0.90
C GLU A 33 -21.00 8.65 -0.69
N ARG A 34 -19.83 8.19 -1.17
CA ARG A 34 -19.35 6.80 -1.03
C ARG A 34 -18.14 6.69 -0.11
N SER A 35 -17.82 7.79 0.57
CA SER A 35 -16.77 7.77 1.57
C SER A 35 -17.22 6.94 2.78
N VAL A 36 -16.27 6.22 3.35
CA VAL A 36 -16.46 5.48 4.59
C VAL A 36 -15.63 6.12 5.68
N ASN A 37 -16.24 6.32 6.83
CA ASN A 37 -15.54 6.77 8.03
C ASN A 37 -15.05 5.54 8.78
N VAL A 38 -13.73 5.40 8.91
CA VAL A 38 -13.11 4.33 9.70
C VAL A 38 -12.18 4.98 10.72
N GLU A 39 -12.52 4.83 12.00
CA GLU A 39 -11.82 5.49 13.10
C GLU A 39 -11.74 7.01 12.88
N ASN A 40 -10.53 7.54 12.66
CA ASN A 40 -10.25 8.95 12.38
C ASN A 40 -9.94 9.22 10.90
N LEU A 41 -10.23 8.27 10.01
CA LEU A 41 -9.95 8.36 8.58
C LEU A 41 -11.25 8.45 7.77
N VAL A 42 -11.20 9.25 6.71
CA VAL A 42 -12.25 9.33 5.67
C VAL A 42 -11.69 8.71 4.40
N LEU A 43 -12.07 7.46 4.12
CA LEU A 43 -11.60 6.72 2.96
C LEU A 43 -12.59 6.83 1.81
N THR A 44 -12.11 7.01 0.58
CA THR A 44 -12.95 7.01 -0.63
C THR A 44 -12.67 5.79 -1.50
N PRO A 45 -13.61 5.33 -2.36
CA PRO A 45 -13.34 4.27 -3.31
C PRO A 45 -12.15 4.62 -4.20
N ALA A 46 -11.25 3.68 -4.41
CA ALA A 46 -10.09 3.83 -5.27
C ALA A 46 -10.52 3.93 -6.74
N ARG A 47 -9.85 4.81 -7.48
CA ARG A 47 -9.93 4.91 -8.94
C ARG A 47 -8.56 4.67 -9.55
N TYR A 48 -8.52 4.28 -10.83
CA TYR A 48 -7.27 4.03 -11.54
C TYR A 48 -6.32 5.22 -11.43
N SER A 49 -6.80 6.43 -11.76
CA SER A 49 -5.95 7.63 -11.70
C SER A 49 -5.42 7.96 -10.30
N THR A 50 -6.23 7.80 -9.25
CA THR A 50 -5.81 8.08 -7.87
C THR A 50 -4.77 7.07 -7.40
N ILE A 51 -4.93 5.80 -7.79
CA ILE A 51 -3.97 4.75 -7.42
C ILE A 51 -2.63 4.96 -8.09
N MET A 52 -2.57 5.42 -9.34
CA MET A 52 -1.29 5.73 -9.99
C MET A 52 -0.50 6.78 -9.20
N SER A 53 -1.17 7.85 -8.74
CA SER A 53 -0.52 8.87 -7.90
C SER A 53 -0.12 8.33 -6.53
N ASN A 54 -0.98 7.52 -5.90
CA ASN A 54 -0.68 6.91 -4.60
C ASN A 54 0.51 5.93 -4.68
N VAL A 55 0.63 5.18 -5.79
CA VAL A 55 1.77 4.30 -6.06
C VAL A 55 3.06 5.11 -6.18
N TYR A 56 3.04 6.24 -6.88
CA TYR A 56 4.21 7.12 -6.97
C TYR A 56 4.62 7.66 -5.59
N ILE A 57 3.67 8.13 -4.79
CA ILE A 57 3.93 8.59 -3.41
C ILE A 57 4.49 7.45 -2.56
N ALA A 58 3.90 6.25 -2.64
CA ALA A 58 4.31 5.09 -1.86
C ALA A 58 5.72 4.60 -2.23
N ARG A 59 6.09 4.60 -3.52
CA ARG A 59 7.45 4.26 -3.97
C ARG A 59 8.50 5.23 -3.40
N ASN A 60 8.26 6.54 -3.50
CA ASN A 60 9.17 7.55 -2.95
C ASN A 60 9.28 7.45 -1.41
N ALA A 61 8.17 7.25 -0.72
CA ALA A 61 8.18 7.06 0.72
C ALA A 61 8.91 5.76 1.13
N LEU A 62 8.87 4.72 0.30
CA LEU A 62 9.61 3.47 0.54
C LEU A 62 11.13 3.65 0.34
N ILE A 63 11.55 4.47 -0.62
CA ILE A 63 12.96 4.90 -0.76
C ILE A 63 13.40 5.61 0.52
N GLU A 64 12.64 6.57 1.02
CA GLU A 64 12.98 7.31 2.23
C GLU A 64 12.97 6.45 3.49
N PHE A 65 12.01 5.52 3.61
CA PHE A 65 12.01 4.48 4.63
C PHE A 65 13.33 3.70 4.63
N ALA A 66 13.76 3.23 3.46
CA ALA A 66 14.95 2.41 3.33
C ALA A 66 16.24 3.21 3.57
N ASN A 67 16.34 4.44 3.05
CA ASN A 67 17.43 5.38 3.33
C ASN A 67 17.58 5.65 4.84
N PHE A 68 16.47 5.83 5.54
CA PHE A 68 16.47 6.07 6.98
C PHE A 68 16.83 4.81 7.78
N SER A 69 16.32 3.65 7.35
CA SER A 69 16.38 2.40 8.13
C SER A 69 17.68 1.62 7.93
N PHE A 70 18.26 1.64 6.73
CA PHE A 70 19.40 0.80 6.34
C PHE A 70 20.56 1.65 5.82
N ASN A 71 21.72 1.56 6.47
CA ASN A 71 22.89 2.36 6.06
C ASN A 71 23.41 1.92 4.69
N GLU A 72 23.33 0.63 4.44
CA GLU A 72 23.77 -0.06 3.24
C GLU A 72 22.92 0.37 2.04
N PHE A 73 21.60 0.49 2.23
CA PHE A 73 20.71 1.00 1.19
C PHE A 73 21.00 2.47 0.88
N ARG A 74 21.25 3.28 1.91
CA ARG A 74 21.47 4.73 1.77
C ARG A 74 22.66 5.07 0.88
N VAL A 75 23.71 4.26 0.88
CA VAL A 75 24.93 4.50 0.08
C VAL A 75 24.84 3.98 -1.36
N LEU A 76 23.76 3.27 -1.72
CA LEU A 76 23.51 2.86 -3.10
C LEU A 76 23.26 4.07 -4.00
N ASP A 77 23.61 3.95 -5.28
CA ASP A 77 23.19 4.91 -6.30
C ASP A 77 21.68 4.87 -6.53
N THR A 78 21.15 5.93 -7.14
CA THR A 78 19.71 6.09 -7.39
C THR A 78 19.13 4.94 -8.21
N SER A 79 19.84 4.45 -9.23
CA SER A 79 19.34 3.37 -10.10
C SER A 79 19.20 2.06 -9.32
N CYS A 80 20.15 1.74 -8.43
CA CYS A 80 20.06 0.58 -7.56
C CYS A 80 18.88 0.69 -6.58
N LYS A 81 18.69 1.87 -5.98
CA LYS A 81 17.56 2.12 -5.05
C LYS A 81 16.22 1.93 -5.75
N ASP A 82 16.06 2.50 -6.94
CA ASP A 82 14.84 2.40 -7.73
C ASP A 82 14.53 0.95 -8.11
N SER A 83 15.53 0.19 -8.56
CA SER A 83 15.38 -1.23 -8.92
C SER A 83 14.98 -2.11 -7.72
N MET A 84 15.61 -1.88 -6.56
CA MET A 84 15.26 -2.59 -5.33
C MET A 84 13.84 -2.26 -4.87
N VAL A 85 13.45 -0.99 -4.94
CA VAL A 85 12.09 -0.55 -4.58
C VAL A 85 11.06 -1.10 -5.55
N GLU A 86 11.31 -1.04 -6.86
CA GLU A 86 10.41 -1.57 -7.87
C GLU A 86 10.16 -3.07 -7.71
N SER A 87 11.22 -3.85 -7.51
CA SER A 87 11.11 -5.31 -7.32
C SER A 87 10.44 -5.71 -6.00
N SER A 88 10.57 -4.89 -4.95
CA SER A 88 9.99 -5.15 -3.63
C SER A 88 8.58 -4.58 -3.45
N PHE A 89 8.20 -3.59 -4.26
CA PHE A 89 6.96 -2.83 -4.10
C PHE A 89 5.69 -3.70 -4.10
N PRO A 90 5.50 -4.71 -4.98
CA PRO A 90 4.29 -5.53 -4.95
C PRO A 90 4.10 -6.26 -3.61
N THR A 91 5.18 -6.83 -3.05
CA THR A 91 5.17 -7.51 -1.76
C THR A 91 4.94 -6.54 -0.60
N PHE A 92 5.60 -5.38 -0.64
CA PHE A 92 5.35 -4.31 0.33
C PHE A 92 3.88 -3.88 0.31
N ASN A 93 3.35 -3.58 -0.87
CA ASN A 93 2.01 -3.06 -1.07
C ASN A 93 0.95 -4.08 -0.61
N ILE A 94 1.10 -5.37 -0.95
CA ILE A 94 0.13 -6.38 -0.51
C ILE A 94 0.15 -6.57 1.01
N LEU A 95 1.34 -6.62 1.64
CA LEU A 95 1.45 -6.78 3.09
C LEU A 95 0.83 -5.58 3.82
N GLU A 96 1.19 -4.37 3.40
CA GLU A 96 0.77 -3.12 4.04
C GLU A 96 -0.70 -2.81 3.83
N SER A 97 -1.21 -2.96 2.60
CA SER A 97 -2.64 -2.77 2.32
C SER A 97 -3.51 -3.82 3.02
N THR A 98 -3.04 -5.07 3.14
CA THR A 98 -3.82 -6.11 3.83
C THR A 98 -3.78 -5.88 5.34
N TYR A 99 -2.63 -5.52 5.90
CA TYR A 99 -2.49 -5.21 7.33
C TYR A 99 -3.40 -4.08 7.79
N ARG A 100 -3.49 -3.01 7.00
CA ARG A 100 -4.43 -1.91 7.26
C ARG A 100 -5.88 -2.33 7.02
N ALA A 101 -6.16 -3.08 5.96
CA ALA A 101 -7.52 -3.56 5.69
C ALA A 101 -8.05 -4.52 6.77
N CYS A 102 -7.21 -5.37 7.37
CA CYS A 102 -7.64 -6.23 8.48
C CYS A 102 -8.10 -5.43 9.72
N ARG A 103 -7.53 -4.25 9.95
CA ARG A 103 -7.94 -3.36 11.05
C ARG A 103 -9.18 -2.57 10.72
N HIS A 104 -9.20 -1.98 9.52
CA HIS A 104 -10.26 -1.06 9.11
C HIS A 104 -11.52 -1.79 8.62
N PHE A 105 -11.37 -2.99 8.05
CA PHE A 105 -12.42 -3.77 7.41
C PHE A 105 -12.32 -5.26 7.80
N PRO A 106 -12.39 -5.62 9.10
CA PRO A 106 -12.07 -6.96 9.59
C PRO A 106 -12.93 -8.08 8.99
N LYS A 107 -14.12 -7.77 8.48
CA LYS A 107 -15.09 -8.75 7.96
C LYS A 107 -15.26 -8.71 6.44
N GLU A 108 -14.50 -7.86 5.76
CA GLU A 108 -14.72 -7.59 4.33
C GLU A 108 -13.48 -7.90 3.50
N ALA A 109 -13.69 -8.39 2.29
CA ALA A 109 -12.66 -8.60 1.28
C ALA A 109 -12.25 -7.27 0.63
N THR A 110 -11.70 -6.38 1.46
CA THR A 110 -11.29 -5.01 1.13
C THR A 110 -9.78 -4.90 1.13
N ARG A 111 -9.23 -4.04 0.27
CA ARG A 111 -7.85 -3.55 0.37
C ARG A 111 -7.83 -2.07 0.64
N THR A 112 -6.78 -1.59 1.30
CA THR A 112 -6.50 -0.17 1.47
C THR A 112 -5.24 0.19 0.69
N PRO A 113 -5.31 0.37 -0.64
CA PRO A 113 -4.13 0.63 -1.47
C PRO A 113 -3.48 2.01 -1.21
N GLY A 114 -4.13 2.87 -0.42
CA GLY A 114 -3.59 4.13 0.11
C GLY A 114 -4.18 4.44 1.49
N TYR A 115 -3.68 5.45 2.17
CA TYR A 115 -4.23 6.00 3.42
C TYR A 115 -5.56 6.72 3.25
N THR A 116 -5.88 7.14 2.03
CA THR A 116 -7.11 7.89 1.73
C THR A 116 -8.12 7.09 0.91
N THR A 117 -7.77 5.88 0.48
CA THR A 117 -8.57 5.08 -0.45
C THR A 117 -8.73 3.63 -0.01
N PHE A 118 -9.91 3.06 -0.29
CA PHE A 118 -10.18 1.63 -0.19
C PHE A 118 -10.62 1.05 -1.53
N LEU A 119 -10.51 -0.27 -1.68
CA LEU A 119 -10.94 -0.98 -2.88
C LEU A 119 -11.59 -2.31 -2.49
N HIS A 120 -12.88 -2.46 -2.79
CA HIS A 120 -13.53 -3.77 -2.76
C HIS A 120 -13.35 -4.48 -4.10
N TYR A 121 -13.24 -5.80 -4.08
CA TYR A 121 -13.11 -6.59 -5.31
C TYR A 121 -14.34 -6.48 -6.23
N VAL A 122 -15.51 -6.16 -5.67
CA VAL A 122 -16.76 -5.95 -6.42
C VAL A 122 -16.78 -4.62 -7.17
N ASP A 123 -15.91 -3.68 -6.82
CA ASP A 123 -15.85 -2.34 -7.41
C ASP A 123 -14.76 -2.20 -8.49
N LEU A 124 -14.20 -3.32 -8.98
CA LEU A 124 -13.09 -3.29 -9.93
C LEU A 124 -13.50 -2.71 -11.30
N GLU A 125 -14.73 -2.95 -11.75
CA GLU A 125 -15.29 -2.29 -12.93
C GLU A 125 -15.21 -0.76 -12.81
N ARG A 126 -15.65 -0.24 -11.66
CA ARG A 126 -15.65 1.19 -11.36
C ARG A 126 -14.25 1.76 -11.21
N TYR A 127 -13.35 0.99 -10.60
CA TYR A 127 -11.94 1.36 -10.47
C TYR A 127 -11.33 1.71 -11.85
N PHE A 128 -11.69 0.99 -12.91
CA PHE A 128 -11.17 1.23 -14.26
C PHE A 128 -11.95 2.27 -15.08
N GLU A 129 -13.07 2.82 -14.62
CA GLU A 129 -13.89 3.80 -15.38
C GLU A 129 -13.09 5.02 -15.86
N ASN A 130 -12.06 5.41 -15.12
CA ASN A 130 -11.20 6.55 -15.45
C ASN A 130 -9.78 6.16 -15.90
N CYS A 131 -9.61 4.92 -16.37
CA CYS A 131 -8.36 4.49 -16.98
C CYS A 131 -8.21 5.17 -18.36
N PRO A 132 -7.13 5.94 -18.61
CA PRO A 132 -6.97 6.66 -19.88
C PRO A 132 -6.44 5.77 -21.02
N TYR A 133 -6.16 4.51 -20.74
CA TYR A 133 -5.53 3.59 -21.68
C TYR A 133 -6.57 2.70 -22.34
N ASP A 134 -6.40 2.46 -23.65
CA ASP A 134 -7.16 1.46 -24.38
C ASP A 134 -6.61 0.07 -24.04
N ILE A 135 -7.20 -0.55 -23.00
CA ILE A 135 -6.79 -1.84 -22.47
C ILE A 135 -8.02 -2.74 -22.34
N ASP A 136 -7.80 -4.05 -22.42
CA ASP A 136 -8.82 -5.06 -22.14
C ASP A 136 -9.12 -5.09 -20.63
N THR A 137 -9.96 -4.15 -20.19
CA THR A 137 -10.39 -4.01 -18.79
C THR A 137 -11.13 -5.25 -18.31
N TYR A 138 -11.87 -5.94 -19.18
CA TYR A 138 -12.61 -7.15 -18.81
C TYR A 138 -11.66 -8.29 -18.39
N SER A 139 -10.65 -8.59 -19.21
CA SER A 139 -9.63 -9.59 -18.86
C SER A 139 -8.87 -9.18 -17.60
N LEU A 140 -8.46 -7.91 -17.49
CA LEU A 140 -7.75 -7.40 -16.30
C LEU A 140 -8.59 -7.50 -15.03
N ILE A 141 -9.87 -7.14 -15.07
CA ILE A 141 -10.77 -7.24 -13.92
C ILE A 141 -10.92 -8.71 -13.50
N ARG A 142 -11.06 -9.63 -14.45
CA ARG A 142 -11.16 -11.07 -14.15
C ARG A 142 -9.90 -11.58 -13.43
N GLU A 143 -8.72 -11.26 -13.94
CA GLU A 143 -7.45 -11.67 -13.33
C GLU A 143 -7.24 -10.98 -11.97
N LEU A 144 -7.57 -9.70 -11.85
CA LEU A 144 -7.49 -8.98 -10.57
C LEU A 144 -8.45 -9.54 -9.54
N LYS A 145 -9.68 -9.92 -9.90
CA LYS A 145 -10.62 -10.57 -8.99
C LYS A 145 -10.04 -11.87 -8.44
N LYS A 146 -9.47 -12.72 -9.31
CA LYS A 146 -8.80 -13.96 -8.90
C LYS A 146 -7.63 -13.66 -7.95
N TYR A 147 -6.75 -12.75 -8.34
CA TYR A 147 -5.60 -12.35 -7.53
C TYR A 147 -6.01 -11.76 -6.18
N PHE A 148 -7.02 -10.89 -6.13
CA PHE A 148 -7.53 -10.30 -4.89
C PHE A 148 -8.00 -11.40 -3.94
N VAL A 149 -8.84 -12.32 -4.42
CA VAL A 149 -9.38 -13.40 -3.60
C VAL A 149 -8.26 -14.30 -3.07
N GLU A 150 -7.37 -14.76 -3.94
CA GLU A 150 -6.30 -15.71 -3.55
C GLU A 150 -5.28 -15.06 -2.61
N SER A 151 -4.73 -13.91 -3.02
CA SER A 151 -3.62 -13.30 -2.29
C SER A 151 -4.09 -12.57 -1.03
N SER A 152 -5.28 -11.94 -1.04
CA SER A 152 -5.83 -11.39 0.20
C SER A 152 -6.20 -12.50 1.17
N LYS A 153 -6.72 -13.65 0.72
CA LYS A 153 -7.02 -14.76 1.64
C LYS A 153 -5.77 -15.24 2.38
N ILE A 154 -4.67 -15.51 1.66
CA ILE A 154 -3.44 -16.03 2.27
C ILE A 154 -2.81 -15.00 3.21
N VAL A 155 -2.59 -13.77 2.72
CA VAL A 155 -1.92 -12.73 3.53
C VAL A 155 -2.78 -12.34 4.73
N ARG A 156 -4.10 -12.21 4.56
CA ARG A 156 -5.04 -11.91 5.65
C ARG A 156 -5.01 -13.01 6.71
N GLN A 157 -5.10 -14.27 6.31
CA GLN A 157 -5.07 -15.40 7.25
C GLN A 157 -3.80 -15.36 8.12
N HIS A 158 -2.65 -15.06 7.53
CA HIS A 158 -1.41 -14.91 8.30
C HIS A 158 -1.43 -13.69 9.22
N ILE A 159 -1.93 -12.54 8.76
CA ILE A 159 -2.02 -11.33 9.60
C ILE A 159 -3.00 -11.54 10.76
N GLU A 160 -4.17 -12.11 10.51
CA GLU A 160 -5.18 -12.40 11.55
C GLU A 160 -4.70 -13.47 12.53
N SER A 161 -3.99 -14.50 12.05
CA SER A 161 -3.44 -15.56 12.91
C SER A 161 -2.27 -15.08 13.77
N CYS A 162 -1.42 -14.19 13.25
CA CYS A 162 -0.24 -13.69 13.96
C CYS A 162 -0.55 -12.44 14.81
N ASP A 163 -1.63 -11.73 14.51
CA ASP A 163 -2.03 -10.44 15.09
C ASP A 163 -0.82 -9.51 15.38
N PRO A 164 -0.03 -9.16 14.34
CA PRO A 164 1.21 -8.45 14.57
C PRO A 164 0.93 -7.04 15.10
N THR A 165 1.57 -6.69 16.21
CA THR A 165 1.67 -5.30 16.67
C THR A 165 2.36 -4.44 15.61
N ASP A 166 2.16 -3.12 15.65
CA ASP A 166 2.80 -2.18 14.71
C ASP A 166 4.31 -2.31 14.65
N VAL A 167 4.95 -2.64 15.78
CA VAL A 167 6.40 -2.85 15.86
C VAL A 167 6.81 -4.13 15.13
N VAL A 168 6.09 -5.22 15.35
CA VAL A 168 6.34 -6.50 14.67
C VAL A 168 6.09 -6.35 13.17
N PHE A 169 5.02 -5.67 12.78
CA PHE A 169 4.71 -5.41 11.38
C PHE A 169 5.77 -4.54 10.69
N ALA A 170 6.22 -3.46 11.34
CA ALA A 170 7.32 -2.64 10.81
C ALA A 170 8.61 -3.47 10.65
N ALA A 171 8.91 -4.36 11.58
CA ALA A 171 10.06 -5.26 11.47
C ALA A 171 9.93 -6.21 10.27
N LEU A 172 8.74 -6.78 10.03
CA LEU A 172 8.45 -7.61 8.85
C LEU A 172 8.65 -6.85 7.54
N LEU A 173 8.17 -5.61 7.46
CA LEU A 173 8.39 -4.75 6.29
C LEU A 173 9.88 -4.47 6.04
N GLY A 174 10.67 -4.34 7.09
CA GLY A 174 12.13 -4.22 6.99
C GLY A 174 12.83 -5.44 6.37
N LEU A 175 12.15 -6.59 6.25
CA LEU A 175 12.69 -7.79 5.61
C LEU A 175 12.34 -7.88 4.11
N VAL A 176 11.43 -7.04 3.61
CA VAL A 176 10.97 -7.10 2.22
C VAL A 176 12.07 -6.74 1.21
N PRO A 177 12.95 -5.75 1.45
CA PRO A 177 14.01 -5.37 0.48
C PRO A 177 15.15 -6.39 0.30
N LYS A 178 14.99 -7.67 0.69
CA LYS A 178 16.12 -8.61 0.87
C LYS A 178 16.69 -9.29 -0.37
N LYS A 179 16.16 -9.09 -1.57
CA LYS A 179 16.85 -9.54 -2.79
C LYS A 179 17.89 -8.51 -3.21
N LEU A 180 19.05 -8.57 -2.55
CA LEU A 180 20.29 -8.16 -3.20
C LEU A 180 20.78 -9.36 -4.03
N PRO A 181 21.18 -9.17 -5.29
CA PRO A 181 21.82 -10.22 -6.08
C PRO A 181 23.07 -10.77 -5.41
#